data_AF-A0A1J5BZB9-F1
#
_entry.id   AF-A0A1J5BZB9-F1
#
_cell.length_a   1.000
_cell.length_b   1.000
_cell.length_c   1.000
_cell.angle_alpha   90.00
_cell.angle_beta   90.00
_cell.angle_gamma   90.00
#
_symmetry.space_group_name_H-M   'P 1'
#
loop_
_entity.id
_entity.type
_entity.pdbx_description
1 polymer ?
#
loop_
_entity_poly.entity_id
_entity_poly.type
_entity_poly.pdbx_seq_one_letter_code
_entity_poly.pdbx_strand_id
1 'polypeptide(L)'
;MPKEFKIIVYLVVLDLVFIGLFIFKIFDRFHYFSVLDTGIFISVIFLLNLLFFLFKKNISRILFLILYSIQSAIFIILILSLVFFKQTVQLFMNVANSGKFDAYLLMAIIFKSRVYGIIALSILLFWSIFTIFLLTRGELVKFLRTKEYPLVNTQKYTISLLALYTVSLLAISYIMLF
;
A
#
# COMPACT_ATOMS: atom_id res chain seq x y z
N MET A 1 12.12 -12.81 -16.46
CA MET A 1 12.08 -11.76 -15.40
C MET A 1 11.98 -12.48 -14.06
N PRO A 2 12.81 -12.14 -13.06
CA PRO A 2 12.78 -12.82 -11.76
C PRO A 2 11.39 -12.80 -11.17
N LYS A 3 11.03 -13.85 -10.44
CA LYS A 3 9.70 -13.99 -9.82
C LYS A 3 9.40 -12.80 -8.91
N GLU A 4 10.37 -12.38 -8.10
CA GLU A 4 10.24 -11.27 -7.16
C GLU A 4 9.98 -9.95 -7.88
N PHE A 5 10.73 -9.70 -8.97
CA PHE A 5 10.56 -8.49 -9.77
C PHE A 5 9.13 -8.39 -10.33
N LYS A 6 8.64 -9.49 -10.93
CA LYS A 6 7.28 -9.54 -11.47
C LYS A 6 6.25 -9.29 -10.38
N ILE A 7 6.39 -9.98 -9.25
CA ILE A 7 5.46 -9.86 -8.12
C ILE A 7 5.44 -8.42 -7.60
N ILE A 8 6.60 -7.78 -7.39
CA ILE A 8 6.66 -6.38 -6.94
C ILE A 8 5.96 -5.45 -7.92
N VAL A 9 6.21 -5.59 -9.23
CA VAL A 9 5.53 -4.77 -10.24
C VAL A 9 4.01 -4.94 -10.16
N TYR A 10 3.53 -6.17 -10.06
CA TYR A 10 2.09 -6.41 -9.96
C TYR A 10 1.48 -5.92 -8.65
N LEU A 11 2.16 -6.08 -7.51
CA LEU A 11 1.71 -5.55 -6.22
C LEU A 11 1.60 -4.02 -6.30
N VAL A 12 2.63 -3.33 -6.80
CA VAL A 12 2.62 -1.87 -6.95
C VAL A 12 1.52 -1.39 -7.91
N VAL A 13 1.26 -2.12 -9.00
CA VAL A 13 0.16 -1.78 -9.92
C VAL A 13 -1.19 -1.94 -9.22
N LEU A 14 -1.39 -3.03 -8.47
CA LEU A 14 -2.62 -3.22 -7.70
C LEU A 14 -2.77 -2.17 -6.59
N ASP A 15 -1.68 -1.75 -5.95
CA ASP A 15 -1.67 -0.65 -4.98
C ASP A 15 -2.12 0.65 -5.63
N LEU A 16 -1.60 0.97 -6.82
CA LEU A 16 -2.00 2.16 -7.58
C LEU A 16 -3.48 2.13 -7.96
N VAL A 17 -3.99 0.99 -8.41
CA VAL A 17 -5.42 0.80 -8.72
C VAL A 17 -6.26 0.98 -7.46
N PHE A 18 -5.85 0.36 -6.36
CA PHE A 18 -6.54 0.46 -5.08
C PHE A 18 -6.56 1.91 -4.56
N ILE A 19 -5.42 2.61 -4.61
CA ILE A 19 -5.30 4.03 -4.26
C ILE A 19 -6.24 4.87 -5.14
N GLY A 20 -6.27 4.64 -6.45
CA GLY A 20 -7.14 5.37 -7.38
C GLY A 20 -8.63 5.18 -7.08
N LEU A 21 -9.07 3.93 -6.89
CA LEU A 21 -10.45 3.60 -6.50
C LEU A 21 -10.81 4.22 -5.14
N PHE A 22 -9.85 4.22 -4.22
CA PHE A 22 -10.04 4.75 -2.88
C PHE A 22 -10.18 6.28 -2.88
N ILE A 23 -9.30 7.00 -3.60
CA ILE A 23 -9.38 8.46 -3.76
C ILE A 23 -10.73 8.86 -4.38
N PHE A 24 -11.13 8.17 -5.45
CA PHE A 24 -12.40 8.45 -6.12
C PHE A 24 -13.60 8.31 -5.17
N LYS A 25 -13.63 7.24 -4.38
CA LYS A 25 -14.71 7.00 -3.40
C LYS A 25 -14.77 8.05 -2.29
N ILE A 26 -13.62 8.57 -1.85
CA ILE A 26 -13.59 9.65 -0.86
C ILE A 26 -14.04 10.97 -1.48
N PHE A 27 -13.56 11.28 -2.68
CA PHE A 27 -13.97 12.48 -3.39
C PHE A 27 -15.48 12.50 -3.63
N ASP A 28 -16.06 11.40 -4.11
CA ASP A 28 -17.51 11.26 -4.31
C ASP A 28 -18.31 11.50 -3.02
N ARG A 29 -17.81 11.02 -1.87
CA ARG A 29 -18.52 11.13 -0.59
C ARG A 29 -18.40 12.50 0.07
N PHE A 30 -17.25 13.17 -0.05
CA PHE A 30 -16.94 14.36 0.74
C PHE A 30 -16.65 15.62 -0.08
N HIS A 31 -16.48 15.49 -1.40
CA HIS A 31 -16.21 16.59 -2.33
C HIS A 31 -14.99 17.45 -1.93
N TYR A 32 -14.03 16.86 -1.21
CA TYR A 32 -12.79 17.54 -0.83
C TYR A 32 -11.75 17.44 -1.95
N PHE A 33 -11.52 18.56 -2.65
CA PHE A 33 -10.51 18.66 -3.71
C PHE A 33 -9.08 18.41 -3.20
N SER A 34 -8.79 18.77 -1.95
CA SER A 34 -7.48 18.55 -1.31
C SER A 34 -7.09 17.08 -1.17
N VAL A 35 -8.08 16.18 -0.99
CA VAL A 35 -7.85 14.72 -0.98
C VAL A 35 -7.46 14.24 -2.39
N LEU A 36 -8.10 14.80 -3.42
CA LEU A 36 -7.82 14.45 -4.81
C LEU A 36 -6.40 14.88 -5.19
N ASP A 37 -5.99 16.09 -4.83
CA ASP A 37 -4.64 16.60 -5.09
C ASP A 37 -3.56 15.77 -4.38
N THR A 38 -3.77 15.47 -3.09
CA THR A 38 -2.84 14.66 -2.29
C THR A 38 -2.75 13.22 -2.82
N GLY A 39 -3.90 12.65 -3.17
CA GLY A 39 -3.99 11.31 -3.74
C GLY A 39 -3.28 11.20 -5.08
N ILE A 40 -3.52 12.14 -5.99
CA ILE A 40 -2.83 12.23 -7.29
C ILE A 40 -1.32 12.35 -7.08
N PHE A 41 -0.87 13.21 -6.17
CA PHE A 41 0.55 13.38 -5.88
C PHE A 41 1.22 12.07 -5.46
N ILE A 42 0.59 11.31 -4.55
CA ILE A 42 1.08 10.00 -4.10
C ILE A 42 1.11 9.00 -5.26
N SER A 43 0.05 8.93 -6.06
CA SER A 43 -0.03 8.05 -7.23
C SER A 43 1.06 8.35 -8.25
N VAL A 44 1.35 9.63 -8.50
CA VAL A 44 2.43 10.06 -9.42
C VAL A 44 3.80 9.61 -8.89
N ILE A 45 4.09 9.76 -7.60
CA ILE A 45 5.35 9.30 -7.01
C ILE A 45 5.50 7.79 -7.17
N PHE A 46 4.45 7.01 -6.88
CA PHE A 46 4.47 5.55 -7.04
C PHE A 46 4.65 5.14 -8.50
N LEU A 47 3.98 5.83 -9.44
CA LEU A 47 4.07 5.55 -10.87
C LEU A 47 5.45 5.88 -11.44
N LEU A 48 6.03 7.02 -11.09
CA LEU A 48 7.41 7.38 -11.46
C LEU A 48 8.40 6.35 -10.92
N ASN A 49 8.28 5.97 -9.64
CA ASN A 49 9.13 4.94 -9.06
C ASN A 49 8.98 3.60 -9.78
N LEU A 50 7.76 3.20 -10.12
CA LEU A 50 7.49 1.98 -10.90
C LEU A 50 8.17 2.03 -12.27
N LEU A 51 8.07 3.14 -13.00
CA LEU A 51 8.74 3.32 -14.28
C LEU A 51 10.26 3.16 -14.14
N PHE A 52 10.89 3.82 -13.16
CA PHE A 52 12.32 3.64 -12.90
C PHE A 52 12.69 2.20 -12.53
N PHE A 53 11.79 1.48 -11.85
CA PHE A 53 11.98 0.07 -11.53
C PHE A 53 11.93 -0.80 -12.78
N LEU A 54 10.97 -0.55 -13.69
CA LEU A 54 10.86 -1.22 -14.99
C LEU A 54 12.10 -1.00 -15.85
N PHE A 55 12.74 0.18 -15.76
CA PHE A 55 14.05 0.45 -16.37
C PHE A 55 15.23 -0.20 -15.63
N LYS A 56 14.97 -1.12 -14.70
CA LYS A 56 15.94 -1.89 -13.92
C LYS A 56 16.89 -0.99 -13.12
N LYS A 57 16.45 0.21 -12.72
CA LYS A 57 17.30 1.12 -11.94
C LYS A 57 17.30 0.69 -10.47
N ASN A 58 18.48 0.33 -9.95
CA ASN A 58 18.64 -0.06 -8.54
C ASN A 58 18.25 1.06 -7.56
N ILE A 59 18.30 2.34 -7.99
CA ILE A 59 17.85 3.47 -7.16
C ILE A 59 16.35 3.38 -6.84
N SER A 60 15.54 2.91 -7.78
CA SER A 60 14.10 2.72 -7.56
C SER A 60 13.83 1.60 -6.55
N ARG A 61 14.63 0.52 -6.55
CA ARG A 61 14.55 -0.51 -5.50
C ARG A 61 14.78 0.08 -4.11
N ILE A 62 15.80 0.93 -3.96
CA ILE A 62 16.11 1.57 -2.69
C ILE A 62 14.97 2.51 -2.26
N LEU A 63 14.45 3.30 -3.19
CA LEU A 63 13.30 4.18 -2.94
C LEU A 63 12.06 3.39 -2.52
N PHE A 64 11.71 2.30 -3.21
CA PHE A 64 10.61 1.42 -2.79
C PHE A 64 10.86 0.83 -1.41
N LEU A 65 12.09 0.41 -1.10
CA LEU A 65 12.42 -0.13 0.21
C LEU A 65 12.22 0.91 1.31
N ILE A 66 12.60 2.17 1.08
CA ILE A 66 12.38 3.29 2.01
C ILE A 66 10.88 3.56 2.17
N LEU A 67 10.14 3.67 1.07
CA LEU A 67 8.69 3.94 1.08
C LEU A 67 7.92 2.87 1.85
N TYR A 68 8.11 1.60 1.54
CA TYR A 68 7.44 0.50 2.25
C TYR A 68 7.91 0.39 3.71
N SER A 69 9.15 0.74 4.04
CA SER A 69 9.61 0.77 5.44
C SER A 69 8.92 1.87 6.25
N ILE A 70 8.83 3.09 5.71
CA ILE A 70 8.11 4.20 6.33
C ILE A 70 6.62 3.85 6.50
N GLN A 71 6.00 3.29 5.45
CA GLN A 71 4.61 2.84 5.49
C GLN A 71 4.37 1.79 6.57
N SER A 72 5.27 0.81 6.71
CA SER A 72 5.20 -0.22 7.75
C SER A 72 5.29 0.40 9.15
N ALA A 73 6.20 1.36 9.36
CA ALA A 73 6.32 2.07 10.63
C ALA A 73 5.04 2.85 10.97
N ILE A 74 4.45 3.54 9.99
CA ILE A 74 3.17 4.24 10.14
C ILE A 74 2.07 3.25 10.56
N PHE A 75 1.94 2.11 9.87
CA PHE A 75 0.94 1.10 10.22
C PHE A 75 1.13 0.54 11.63
N ILE A 76 2.37 0.27 12.06
CA ILE A 76 2.65 -0.18 13.43
C ILE A 76 2.19 0.88 14.45
N ILE A 77 2.56 2.14 14.25
CA ILE A 77 2.17 3.24 15.15
C ILE A 77 0.65 3.34 15.23
N LEU A 78 -0.05 3.22 14.10
CA LEU A 78 -1.51 3.28 14.05
C LEU A 78 -2.16 2.08 14.73
N ILE A 79 -1.66 0.87 14.52
CA ILE A 79 -2.15 -0.33 15.21
C ILE A 79 -1.98 -0.16 16.72
N LEU A 80 -0.79 0.26 17.18
CA LEU A 80 -0.54 0.53 18.60
C LEU A 80 -1.51 1.60 19.13
N SER A 81 -1.72 2.68 18.38
CA SER A 81 -2.63 3.75 18.77
C SER A 81 -4.08 3.26 18.92
N LEU A 82 -4.54 2.35 18.06
CA LEU A 82 -5.88 1.75 18.13
C LEU A 82 -6.00 0.70 19.23
N VAL A 83 -4.93 -0.05 19.51
CA VAL A 83 -4.92 -1.06 20.58
C VAL A 83 -4.97 -0.39 21.95
N PHE A 84 -4.10 0.59 22.19
CA PHE A 84 -3.88 1.17 23.51
C PHE A 84 -4.82 2.32 23.85
N PHE A 85 -5.27 3.11 22.86
CA PHE A 85 -6.06 4.31 23.11
C PHE A 85 -7.46 4.17 22.48
N LYS A 86 -8.48 3.98 23.32
CA LYS A 86 -9.88 3.83 22.87
C LYS A 86 -10.41 5.09 22.17
N GLN A 87 -9.90 6.25 22.54
CA GLN A 87 -10.32 7.56 22.02
C GLN A 87 -9.73 7.88 20.64
N THR A 88 -8.76 7.11 20.15
CA THR A 88 -8.09 7.38 18.87
C THR A 88 -9.06 7.40 17.70
N VAL A 89 -10.03 6.48 17.68
CA VAL A 89 -11.08 6.45 16.64
C VAL A 89 -11.95 7.72 16.68
N GLN A 90 -12.33 8.17 17.88
CA GLN A 90 -13.08 9.41 18.05
C GLN A 90 -12.26 10.64 17.65
N LEU A 91 -10.96 10.64 17.94
CA LEU A 91 -10.05 11.72 17.54
C LEU A 91 -9.94 11.79 16.01
N PHE A 92 -9.77 10.65 15.32
CA PHE A 92 -9.79 10.59 13.85
C PHE A 92 -11.13 11.10 13.28
N MET A 93 -12.26 10.65 13.83
CA MET A 93 -13.59 11.07 13.38
C MET A 93 -13.86 12.56 13.62
N ASN A 94 -13.44 13.11 14.75
CA ASN A 94 -13.61 14.53 15.06
C ASN A 94 -12.73 15.41 14.16
N VAL A 95 -11.50 14.99 13.89
CA VAL A 95 -10.61 15.67 12.94
C VAL A 95 -11.20 15.62 11.53
N ALA A 96 -11.71 14.47 11.10
CA ALA A 96 -12.39 14.33 9.80
C ALA A 96 -13.61 15.26 9.66
N ASN A 97 -14.45 15.36 10.69
CA ASN A 97 -15.61 16.25 10.69
C ASN A 97 -15.25 17.74 10.76
N SER A 98 -14.05 18.07 11.26
CA SER A 98 -13.58 19.46 11.36
C SER A 98 -13.05 20.04 10.04
N GLY A 99 -12.94 19.22 8.98
CA GLY A 99 -12.40 19.63 7.67
C GLY A 99 -10.91 19.99 7.70
N LYS A 100 -10.24 19.81 8.84
CA LYS A 100 -8.81 20.09 9.01
C LYS A 100 -8.05 18.77 8.92
N PHE A 101 -7.32 18.60 7.82
CA PHE A 101 -6.30 17.57 7.55
C PHE A 101 -6.78 16.28 6.82
N ASP A 102 -6.46 16.22 5.53
CA ASP A 102 -6.90 15.19 4.56
C ASP A 102 -6.41 13.76 4.87
N ALA A 103 -5.22 13.60 5.46
CA ALA A 103 -4.68 12.28 5.81
C ALA A 103 -5.42 11.61 6.99
N TYR A 104 -5.92 12.39 7.94
CA TYR A 104 -6.72 11.88 9.07
C TYR A 104 -8.16 11.57 8.63
N LEU A 105 -8.65 12.24 7.58
CA LEU A 105 -9.96 11.99 6.96
C LEU A 105 -9.98 10.61 6.28
N LEU A 106 -8.90 10.27 5.57
CA LEU A 106 -8.63 8.93 5.04
C LEU A 106 -8.70 7.86 6.15
N MET A 107 -7.98 8.08 7.26
CA MET A 107 -7.95 7.17 8.41
C MET A 107 -9.33 7.03 9.09
N ALA A 108 -10.07 8.13 9.24
CA ALA A 108 -11.38 8.14 9.89
C ALA A 108 -12.44 7.34 9.13
N ILE A 109 -12.44 7.40 7.80
CA ILE A 109 -13.34 6.61 6.96
C ILE A 109 -13.01 5.11 7.06
N ILE A 110 -11.73 4.78 7.21
CA ILE A 110 -11.25 3.40 7.38
C ILE A 110 -11.64 2.85 8.77
N PHE A 111 -11.73 3.71 9.79
CA PHE A 111 -11.98 3.31 11.18
C PHE A 111 -13.42 3.55 11.62
N LYS A 112 -14.39 2.89 10.98
CA LYS A 112 -15.75 2.80 11.52
C LYS A 112 -15.80 1.99 12.83
N SER A 113 -14.91 1.00 12.96
CA SER A 113 -14.68 0.24 14.19
C SER A 113 -13.19 0.04 14.40
N ARG A 114 -12.78 0.17 15.66
CA ARG A 114 -11.40 -0.08 16.12
C ARG A 114 -10.89 -1.46 15.73
N VAL A 115 -11.74 -2.48 15.85
CA VAL A 115 -11.37 -3.88 15.55
C VAL A 115 -11.13 -4.05 14.06
N TYR A 116 -12.04 -3.54 13.23
CA TYR A 116 -11.94 -3.55 11.78
C TYR A 116 -10.72 -2.77 11.28
N GLY A 117 -10.40 -1.65 11.93
CA GLY A 117 -9.18 -0.90 11.68
C GLY A 117 -7.90 -1.68 11.92
N ILE A 118 -7.80 -2.34 13.06
CA ILE A 118 -6.65 -3.17 13.40
C ILE A 118 -6.49 -4.31 12.40
N ILE A 119 -7.58 -4.97 11.99
CA ILE A 119 -7.54 -6.06 11.01
C ILE A 119 -7.05 -5.53 9.64
N ALA A 120 -7.64 -4.45 9.15
CA ALA A 120 -7.25 -3.87 7.86
C ALA A 120 -5.79 -3.42 7.85
N LEU A 121 -5.34 -2.71 8.90
CA LEU A 121 -3.95 -2.30 9.03
C LEU A 121 -3.00 -3.49 9.18
N SER A 122 -3.39 -4.55 9.88
CA SER A 122 -2.57 -5.76 10.02
C SER A 122 -2.36 -6.46 8.66
N ILE A 123 -3.41 -6.53 7.85
CA ILE A 123 -3.31 -7.08 6.48
C ILE A 123 -2.37 -6.22 5.63
N LEU A 124 -2.54 -4.89 5.64
CA LEU A 124 -1.68 -3.97 4.90
C LEU A 124 -0.22 -4.02 5.40
N LEU A 125 0.00 -4.14 6.70
CA LEU A 125 1.33 -4.30 7.30
C LEU A 125 2.01 -5.60 6.85
N PHE A 126 1.28 -6.71 6.85
CA PHE A 126 1.80 -7.99 6.36
C PHE A 126 2.31 -7.88 4.91
N TRP A 127 1.50 -7.28 4.02
CA TRP A 127 1.88 -7.12 2.61
C TRP A 127 3.01 -6.12 2.39
N SER A 128 3.07 -5.07 3.20
CA SER A 128 4.17 -4.11 3.20
C SER A 128 5.50 -4.78 3.59
N ILE A 129 5.52 -5.55 4.68
CA ILE A 129 6.69 -6.33 5.12
C ILE A 129 7.08 -7.38 4.07
N PHE A 130 6.09 -8.08 3.50
CA PHE A 130 6.34 -9.05 2.44
C PHE A 130 6.99 -8.41 1.20
N THR A 131 6.57 -7.19 0.84
CA THR A 131 7.16 -6.45 -0.28
C THR A 131 8.61 -6.03 0.03
N ILE A 132 8.92 -5.61 1.26
CA ILE A 132 10.30 -5.36 1.70
C ILE A 132 11.16 -6.63 1.59
N PHE A 133 10.61 -7.78 1.98
CA PHE A 133 11.29 -9.07 1.84
C PHE A 133 11.60 -9.39 0.37
N LEU A 134 10.66 -9.16 -0.55
CA LEU A 134 10.90 -9.33 -1.98
C LEU A 134 11.96 -8.36 -2.52
N LEU A 135 11.96 -7.10 -2.06
CA LEU A 135 12.92 -6.06 -2.48
C LEU A 135 14.35 -6.31 -1.99
N THR A 136 14.52 -7.10 -0.93
CA THR A 136 15.84 -7.45 -0.35
C THR A 136 16.40 -8.77 -0.88
N ARG A 137 15.59 -9.61 -1.54
CA ARG A 137 16.00 -10.92 -2.08
C ARG A 137 17.19 -10.80 -3.04
N GLY A 138 18.21 -11.64 -2.81
CA GLY A 138 19.45 -11.64 -3.59
C GLY A 138 19.26 -11.87 -5.10
N GLU A 139 18.27 -12.67 -5.51
CA GLU A 139 17.94 -12.90 -6.93
C GLU A 139 17.53 -11.60 -7.64
N LEU A 140 16.69 -10.78 -7.00
CA LEU A 140 16.29 -9.46 -7.51
C LEU A 140 17.49 -8.51 -7.60
N VAL A 141 18.34 -8.50 -6.56
CA VAL A 141 19.54 -7.63 -6.53
C VAL A 141 20.50 -8.00 -7.66
N LYS A 142 20.76 -9.30 -7.84
CA LYS A 142 21.59 -9.79 -8.94
C LYS A 142 20.99 -9.39 -10.28
N PHE A 143 19.69 -9.58 -10.48
CA PHE A 143 18.99 -9.19 -11.71
C PHE A 143 19.10 -7.71 -12.05
N LEU A 144 18.91 -6.82 -11.07
CA LEU A 144 19.01 -5.37 -11.32
C LEU A 144 20.44 -4.92 -11.66
N ARG A 145 21.46 -5.66 -11.19
CA ARG A 145 22.87 -5.37 -11.48
C ARG A 145 23.30 -5.95 -12.83
N THR A 146 23.03 -7.23 -13.09
CA THR A 146 23.49 -7.94 -14.29
C THR A 146 22.58 -7.70 -15.49
N LYS A 147 21.32 -7.30 -15.27
CA LYS A 147 20.25 -7.14 -16.29
C LYS A 147 19.87 -8.43 -17.04
N GLU A 148 20.47 -9.56 -16.69
CA GLU A 148 20.28 -10.87 -17.30
C GLU A 148 19.15 -11.67 -16.66
N TYR A 149 18.42 -12.44 -17.46
CA TYR A 149 17.23 -13.15 -17.00
C TYR A 149 17.54 -14.57 -16.53
N PRO A 150 17.28 -14.93 -15.27
CA PRO A 150 17.16 -16.32 -14.91
C PRO A 150 15.89 -16.90 -15.57
N LEU A 151 16.07 -17.94 -16.39
CA LEU A 151 14.99 -18.68 -17.05
C LEU A 151 14.36 -19.67 -16.05
N VAL A 152 13.56 -19.15 -15.13
CA VAL A 152 12.78 -20.00 -14.20
C VAL A 152 11.30 -19.71 -14.36
N ASN A 153 10.53 -20.72 -14.78
CA ASN A 153 9.07 -20.60 -14.89
C ASN A 153 8.46 -20.62 -13.48
N THR A 154 7.96 -19.46 -13.06
CA THR A 154 7.40 -19.22 -11.71
C THR A 154 5.97 -18.70 -11.76
N GLN A 155 5.30 -18.84 -12.92
CA GLN A 155 3.96 -18.28 -13.16
C GLN A 155 2.92 -18.74 -12.14
N LYS A 156 2.85 -20.04 -11.81
CA LYS A 156 1.87 -20.56 -10.84
C LYS A 156 1.99 -19.88 -9.48
N TYR A 157 3.21 -19.73 -8.97
CA TYR A 157 3.47 -19.05 -7.70
C TYR A 157 3.06 -17.57 -7.73
N THR A 158 3.40 -16.85 -8.81
CA THR A 158 3.01 -15.45 -8.99
C THR A 158 1.49 -15.28 -9.01
N ILE A 159 0.77 -16.16 -9.72
CA ILE A 159 -0.71 -16.12 -9.80
C ILE A 159 -1.32 -16.38 -8.42
N SER A 160 -0.86 -17.39 -7.68
CA SER A 160 -1.37 -17.69 -6.34
C SER A 160 -1.19 -16.51 -5.38
N LEU A 161 -0.03 -15.85 -5.42
CA LEU A 161 0.25 -14.68 -4.59
C LEU A 161 -0.62 -13.48 -4.96
N LEU A 162 -0.84 -13.25 -6.25
CA LEU A 162 -1.72 -12.16 -6.71
C LEU A 162 -3.18 -12.40 -6.34
N ALA A 163 -3.65 -13.64 -6.45
CA ALA A 163 -4.98 -14.01 -5.99
C ALA A 163 -5.14 -13.74 -4.49
N LEU A 164 -4.15 -14.15 -3.68
CA LEU A 164 -4.17 -13.89 -2.23
C LEU A 164 -4.14 -12.39 -1.91
N TYR A 165 -3.35 -11.61 -2.66
CA TYR A 165 -3.30 -10.16 -2.46
C TYR A 165 -4.63 -9.49 -2.82
N THR A 166 -5.21 -9.88 -3.95
CA THR A 166 -6.50 -9.35 -4.40
C THR A 166 -7.61 -9.67 -3.40
N VAL A 167 -7.66 -10.90 -2.89
CA VAL A 167 -8.63 -11.29 -1.84
C VAL A 167 -8.41 -10.47 -0.56
N SER A 168 -7.16 -10.18 -0.19
CA SER A 168 -6.84 -9.33 0.96
C SER A 168 -7.35 -7.90 0.78
N LEU A 169 -7.14 -7.31 -0.40
CA LEU A 169 -7.64 -5.97 -0.74
C LEU A 169 -9.18 -5.92 -0.79
N LEU A 170 -9.82 -6.97 -1.31
CA LEU A 170 -11.29 -7.10 -1.30
C LEU A 170 -11.84 -7.21 0.12
N ALA A 171 -11.18 -7.98 1.00
CA ALA A 171 -11.55 -8.08 2.41
C ALA A 171 -11.45 -6.72 3.11
N ILE A 172 -10.38 -5.96 2.87
CA ILE A 172 -10.24 -4.59 3.37
C ILE A 172 -11.36 -3.69 2.82
N SER A 173 -11.64 -3.77 1.51
CA SER A 173 -12.68 -2.96 0.87
C SER A 173 -14.07 -3.26 1.43
N TYR A 174 -14.37 -4.53 1.69
CA TYR A 174 -15.62 -4.98 2.31
C TYR A 174 -15.75 -4.44 3.74
N ILE A 175 -14.68 -4.54 4.54
CA ILE A 175 -14.61 -3.97 5.89
C ILE A 175 -14.86 -2.46 5.87
N MET A 176 -14.37 -1.74 4.85
CA MET A 176 -14.58 -0.30 4.69
C MET A 176 -16.00 0.09 4.22
N LEU A 177 -16.79 -0.83 3.68
CA LEU A 177 -18.16 -0.59 3.21
C LEU A 177 -19.21 -0.75 4.33
N PHE A 178 -18.96 -1.64 5.30
CA PHE A 178 -19.85 -1.92 6.42
C PHE A 178 -19.62 -1.02 7.64
#